data_AF-A0A2D0IJT1-F1
#
_entry.id   AF-A0A2D0IJT1-F1
#
_cell.length_a   1.000
_cell.length_b   1.000
_cell.length_c   1.000
_cell.angle_alpha   90.00
_cell.angle_beta   90.00
_cell.angle_gamma   90.00
#
_symmetry.space_group_name_H-M   'P 1'
#
loop_
_entity.id
_entity.type
_entity.pdbx_description
1 polymer ?
#
loop_
_entity_poly.entity_id
_entity_poly.type
_entity_poly.pdbx_seq_one_letter_code
_entity_poly.pdbx_strand_id
1 'polypeptide(L)'
;MPLHLESIDKVAADFSHLNESERNRALYDVLNPLANEIVKDVDELILPPGYRLIRVDNRLTLGRTHFELALLCDITNEVVYYNKVIITNDVELNCRPVSQVLIWRTKKPTHNAALIGLASKIFFHYLIKSYDVVASDVNQTTEGMSFWQARMYEALQYRLYVYGYDVMSGEVRQISNEDEVGYCQSWLWGNAEHYMNRLAIISRIALPNN
;
A
#
# COMPACT_ATOMS: atom_id res chain seq x y z
N MET A 1 2.40 21.70 -9.40
CA MET A 1 3.12 20.82 -10.35
C MET A 1 3.34 19.49 -9.65
N PRO A 2 2.80 18.37 -10.15
CA PRO A 2 3.17 17.05 -9.63
C PRO A 2 4.65 16.86 -9.99
N LEU A 3 5.51 16.97 -8.98
CA LEU A 3 6.95 16.85 -9.15
C LEU A 3 7.27 15.43 -9.63
N HIS A 4 7.89 15.38 -10.81
CA HIS A 4 8.41 14.23 -11.53
C HIS A 4 8.82 13.10 -10.58
N LEU A 5 8.20 11.94 -10.78
CA LEU A 5 8.36 10.68 -10.05
C LEU A 5 9.74 10.00 -10.21
N GLU A 6 10.82 10.74 -10.41
CA GLU A 6 12.14 10.20 -10.79
C GLU A 6 12.85 9.36 -9.70
N SER A 7 12.20 9.03 -8.57
CA SER A 7 12.77 8.04 -7.63
C SER A 7 11.80 7.01 -7.06
N ILE A 8 10.58 6.87 -7.59
CA ILE A 8 9.69 5.75 -7.20
C ILE A 8 10.07 4.46 -7.95
N ASP A 9 10.56 4.57 -9.18
CA ASP A 9 11.09 3.43 -9.95
C ASP A 9 12.26 2.74 -9.23
N LYS A 10 13.03 3.49 -8.43
CA LYS A 10 14.09 2.95 -7.55
C LYS A 10 13.55 2.24 -6.30
N VAL A 11 12.32 2.50 -5.87
CA VAL A 11 11.75 1.88 -4.66
C VAL A 11 11.03 0.58 -4.98
N ALA A 12 10.41 0.47 -6.16
CA ALA A 12 9.75 -0.75 -6.63
C ALA A 12 10.73 -1.84 -7.10
N ALA A 13 11.86 -1.45 -7.71
CA ALA A 13 12.95 -2.36 -8.05
C ALA A 13 13.61 -3.01 -6.80
N ASP A 14 13.29 -2.50 -5.60
CA ASP A 14 14.04 -2.65 -4.36
C ASP A 14 13.38 -3.59 -3.33
N PHE A 15 12.43 -4.46 -3.71
CA PHE A 15 11.98 -5.53 -2.80
C PHE A 15 12.41 -6.93 -3.25
N SER A 16 12.97 -7.05 -4.46
CA SER A 16 13.55 -8.31 -4.95
C SER A 16 14.59 -8.87 -3.98
N HIS A 17 15.37 -7.98 -3.36
CA HIS A 17 16.39 -8.30 -2.39
C HIS A 17 15.83 -8.93 -1.10
N LEU A 18 14.55 -8.71 -0.77
CA LEU A 18 13.91 -9.32 0.41
C LEU A 18 13.64 -10.82 0.23
N ASN A 19 13.76 -11.34 -1.00
CA ASN A 19 13.74 -12.78 -1.26
C ASN A 19 15.08 -13.45 -0.92
N GLU A 20 16.18 -12.68 -0.83
CA GLU A 20 17.49 -13.19 -0.45
C GLU A 20 17.59 -13.27 1.09
N SER A 21 17.78 -14.47 1.64
CA SER A 21 17.73 -14.70 3.09
C SER A 21 18.68 -13.81 3.90
N GLU A 22 19.88 -13.55 3.40
CA GLU A 22 20.87 -12.69 4.07
C GLU A 22 20.41 -11.23 4.13
N ARG A 23 19.93 -10.68 3.02
CA ARG A 23 19.42 -9.30 2.96
C ARG A 23 18.12 -9.13 3.74
N ASN A 24 17.25 -10.14 3.73
CA ASN A 24 16.05 -10.17 4.54
C ASN A 24 16.36 -10.14 6.05
N ARG A 25 17.30 -11.00 6.50
CA ARG A 25 17.78 -11.01 7.89
C ARG A 25 18.38 -9.65 8.26
N ALA A 26 19.21 -9.07 7.40
CA ALA A 26 19.79 -7.75 7.64
C ALA A 26 18.71 -6.67 7.84
N LEU A 27 17.62 -6.70 7.05
CA LEU A 27 16.50 -5.80 7.27
C LEU A 27 15.78 -6.09 8.60
N TYR A 28 15.57 -7.35 8.97
CA TYR A 28 15.01 -7.71 10.27
C TYR A 28 15.84 -7.13 11.41
N ASP A 29 17.17 -7.28 11.37
CA ASP A 29 18.08 -6.78 12.42
C ASP A 29 18.04 -5.25 12.53
N VAL A 30 17.82 -4.54 11.42
CA VAL A 30 17.63 -3.08 11.40
C VAL A 30 16.27 -2.66 11.97
N LEU A 31 15.20 -3.40 11.65
CA LEU A 31 13.84 -3.03 12.04
C LEU A 31 13.48 -3.43 13.46
N ASN A 32 13.98 -4.57 13.93
CA ASN A 32 13.69 -5.11 15.26
C ASN A 32 13.92 -4.13 16.42
N PRO A 33 15.05 -3.39 16.51
CA PRO A 33 15.26 -2.41 17.59
C PRO A 33 14.39 -1.16 17.45
N LEU A 34 13.82 -0.90 16.27
CA LEU A 34 12.96 0.25 15.98
C LEU A 34 11.46 -0.09 16.10
N ALA A 35 11.14 -1.32 16.52
CA ALA A 35 9.80 -1.86 16.50
C ALA A 35 8.83 -1.11 17.42
N ASN A 36 7.95 -0.30 16.84
CA ASN A 36 6.71 0.08 17.49
C ASN A 36 5.61 -0.90 17.06
N GLU A 37 5.17 -1.80 17.95
CA GLU A 37 4.15 -2.78 17.64
C GLU A 37 2.77 -2.15 17.49
N ILE A 38 2.12 -2.36 16.34
CA ILE A 38 0.82 -1.76 16.00
C ILE A 38 -0.30 -2.78 15.85
N VAL A 39 -0.09 -4.04 16.24
CA VAL A 39 -1.11 -5.10 16.08
C VAL A 39 -2.45 -4.73 16.74
N LYS A 40 -2.41 -3.99 17.86
CA LYS A 40 -3.59 -3.51 18.58
C LYS A 40 -4.33 -2.36 17.88
N ASP A 41 -3.64 -1.68 16.96
CA ASP A 41 -4.19 -0.57 16.19
C ASP A 41 -4.88 -1.05 14.90
N VAL A 42 -4.68 -2.33 14.53
CA VAL A 42 -5.33 -2.97 13.39
C VAL A 42 -6.49 -3.82 13.90
N ASP A 43 -7.72 -3.32 13.73
CA ASP A 43 -8.91 -4.04 14.17
C ASP A 43 -8.95 -5.45 13.55
N GLU A 44 -9.40 -6.43 14.34
CA GLU A 44 -9.57 -7.84 13.92
C GLU A 44 -8.29 -8.56 13.46
N LEU A 45 -7.11 -7.99 13.70
CA LEU A 45 -5.84 -8.64 13.41
C LEU A 45 -5.41 -9.56 14.57
N ILE A 46 -5.30 -10.85 14.28
CA ILE A 46 -4.73 -11.86 15.18
C ILE A 46 -3.54 -12.48 14.46
N LEU A 47 -2.37 -12.44 15.12
CA LEU A 47 -1.13 -13.00 14.58
C LEU A 47 -0.79 -14.32 15.29
N PRO A 48 -0.22 -15.30 14.56
CA PRO A 48 0.34 -16.50 15.20
C PRO A 48 1.49 -16.14 16.16
N PRO A 49 1.79 -16.99 17.16
CA PRO A 49 2.93 -16.78 18.05
C PRO A 49 4.24 -16.57 17.30
N GLY A 50 5.07 -15.65 17.78
CA GLY A 50 6.35 -15.31 17.17
C GLY A 50 6.25 -14.36 15.97
N TYR A 51 5.07 -13.82 15.66
CA TYR A 51 4.92 -12.77 14.65
C TYR A 51 4.54 -11.43 15.29
N ARG A 52 5.15 -10.35 14.80
CA ARG A 52 4.89 -8.98 15.26
C ARG A 52 4.70 -8.04 14.08
N LEU A 53 3.58 -7.31 14.08
CA LEU A 53 3.36 -6.23 13.12
C LEU A 53 3.87 -4.93 13.73
N ILE A 54 4.85 -4.32 13.07
CA ILE A 54 5.51 -3.11 13.54
C ILE A 54 5.34 -1.96 12.57
N ARG A 55 5.48 -0.75 13.09
CA ARG A 55 5.60 0.51 12.35
C ARG A 55 6.94 1.16 12.64
N VAL A 56 7.57 1.70 11.62
CA VAL A 56 8.79 2.53 11.73
C VAL A 56 8.61 3.80 10.92
N ASP A 57 8.65 4.95 11.58
CA ASP A 57 8.46 6.26 10.95
C ASP A 57 9.80 6.85 10.46
N ASN A 58 9.79 7.42 9.25
CA ASN A 58 10.86 8.26 8.68
C ASN A 58 12.31 7.70 8.74
N ARG A 59 12.50 6.38 8.73
CA ARG A 59 13.83 5.77 8.74
C ARG A 59 14.60 5.97 7.41
N LEU A 60 13.88 6.08 6.29
CA LEU A 60 14.50 6.25 4.97
C LEU A 60 14.64 7.73 4.60
N THR A 61 15.67 8.08 3.84
CA THR A 61 15.85 9.47 3.37
C THR A 61 15.08 9.71 2.08
N LEU A 62 13.78 10.00 2.18
CA LEU A 62 12.89 10.20 1.01
C LEU A 62 12.47 11.66 0.78
N GLY A 63 12.83 12.59 1.66
CA GLY A 63 12.43 14.00 1.56
C GLY A 63 10.91 14.25 1.72
N ARG A 64 10.15 13.23 2.13
CA ARG A 64 8.70 13.26 2.36
C ARG A 64 8.38 12.53 3.66
N THR A 65 7.28 12.87 4.31
CA THR A 65 6.78 12.11 5.46
C THR A 65 6.38 10.71 5.01
N HIS A 66 6.87 9.69 5.70
CA HIS A 66 6.59 8.30 5.35
C HIS A 66 6.80 7.38 6.56
N PHE A 67 6.29 6.17 6.43
CA PHE A 67 6.50 5.11 7.39
C PHE A 67 6.53 3.74 6.71
N GLU A 68 7.07 2.77 7.43
CA GLU A 68 7.18 1.38 7.02
C GLU A 68 6.33 0.54 7.96
N LEU A 69 5.55 -0.38 7.40
CA LEU A 69 4.90 -1.45 8.14
C LEU A 69 5.60 -2.76 7.81
N ALA A 70 5.98 -3.53 8.82
CA ALA A 70 6.63 -4.82 8.63
C ALA A 70 6.02 -5.88 9.53
N LEU A 71 5.78 -7.07 8.97
CA LEU A 71 5.51 -8.26 9.77
C LEU A 71 6.83 -8.99 9.96
N LEU A 72 7.30 -9.05 11.21
CA LEU A 72 8.50 -9.76 11.61
C LEU A 72 8.12 -11.15 12.12
N CYS A 73 8.97 -12.15 11.84
CA CYS A 73 8.91 -13.48 12.44
C CYS A 73 10.13 -13.68 13.34
N ASP A 74 9.95 -13.64 14.66
CA ASP A 74 11.05 -13.74 15.63
C ASP A 74 11.59 -15.16 15.77
N ILE A 75 10.85 -16.17 15.31
CA ILE A 75 11.31 -17.57 15.29
C ILE A 75 12.39 -17.75 14.23
N THR A 76 12.16 -17.17 13.05
CA THR A 76 13.08 -17.30 11.92
C THR A 76 13.93 -16.06 11.71
N ASN A 77 13.72 -14.98 12.48
CA ASN A 77 14.31 -13.64 12.37
C ASN A 77 14.11 -12.97 10.98
N GLU A 78 12.96 -13.21 10.34
CA GLU A 78 12.68 -12.75 8.97
C GLU A 78 11.66 -11.62 8.91
N VAL A 79 11.80 -10.75 7.90
CA VAL A 79 10.72 -9.86 7.45
C VAL A 79 9.86 -10.64 6.46
N VAL A 80 8.60 -10.89 6.79
CA VAL A 80 7.71 -11.74 5.96
C VAL A 80 6.68 -10.93 5.17
N TYR A 81 6.38 -9.72 5.63
CA TYR A 81 5.58 -8.71 4.92
C TYR A 81 6.22 -7.36 5.14
N TYR A 82 6.24 -6.54 4.10
CA TYR A 82 6.81 -5.21 4.16
C TYR A 82 6.01 -4.26 3.29
N ASN A 83 5.62 -3.12 3.85
CA ASN A 83 4.82 -2.11 3.19
C ASN A 83 5.41 -0.74 3.49
N LYS A 84 5.70 0.04 2.45
CA LYS A 84 6.14 1.42 2.57
C LYS A 84 4.96 2.34 2.24
N VAL A 85 4.68 3.25 3.16
CA VAL A 85 3.60 4.21 3.04
C VAL A 85 4.17 5.62 2.98
N ILE A 86 3.95 6.31 1.87
CA ILE A 86 4.32 7.71 1.69
C ILE A 86 3.09 8.57 1.96
N ILE A 87 3.23 9.51 2.89
CA ILE A 87 2.18 10.42 3.31
C ILE A 87 2.27 11.69 2.46
N THR A 88 1.23 11.97 1.68
CA THR A 88 1.13 13.19 0.87
C THR A 88 0.05 14.11 1.44
N ASN A 89 0.46 15.27 1.95
CA ASN A 89 -0.48 16.32 2.32
C ASN A 89 -1.03 16.95 1.04
N ASP A 90 -2.25 16.57 0.67
CA ASP A 90 -2.99 17.25 -0.38
C ASP A 90 -3.82 18.38 0.23
N VAL A 91 -3.53 19.61 -0.19
CA VAL A 91 -4.16 20.83 0.34
C VAL A 91 -5.59 20.99 -0.17
N GLU A 92 -5.95 20.36 -1.31
CA GLU A 92 -7.27 20.51 -1.93
C GLU A 92 -8.30 19.53 -1.39
N LEU A 93 -7.88 18.33 -0.97
CA LEU A 93 -8.82 17.32 -0.45
C LEU A 93 -9.26 17.57 0.99
N ASN A 94 -8.63 18.50 1.71
CA ASN A 94 -8.87 18.85 3.13
C ASN A 94 -9.09 17.63 4.05
N CYS A 95 -8.54 16.49 3.64
CA CYS A 95 -8.64 15.18 4.28
C CYS A 95 -7.28 14.80 4.84
N ARG A 96 -7.24 13.76 5.67
CA ARG A 96 -5.96 13.21 6.11
C ARG A 96 -5.17 12.69 4.89
N PRO A 97 -3.84 12.77 4.94
CA PRO A 97 -3.00 12.69 3.75
C PRO A 97 -3.07 11.34 3.01
N VAL A 98 -3.03 11.43 1.68
CA VAL A 98 -3.04 10.30 0.75
C VAL A 98 -1.82 9.42 1.01
N SER A 99 -2.11 8.16 1.32
CA SER A 99 -1.09 7.13 1.52
C SER A 99 -0.81 6.41 0.19
N GLN A 100 0.38 6.61 -0.37
CA GLN A 100 0.87 5.76 -1.48
C GLN A 100 1.53 4.52 -0.90
N VAL A 101 1.11 3.35 -1.37
CA VAL A 101 1.42 2.06 -0.72
C VAL A 101 2.22 1.16 -1.65
N LEU A 102 3.47 0.85 -1.28
CA LEU A 102 4.31 -0.16 -1.95
C LEU A 102 4.43 -1.40 -1.08
N ILE A 103 4.03 -2.56 -1.60
CA ILE A 103 3.90 -3.80 -0.80
C ILE A 103 4.78 -4.90 -1.35
N TRP A 104 5.43 -5.62 -0.44
CA TRP A 104 6.04 -6.91 -0.66
C TRP A 104 5.61 -7.92 0.41
N ARG A 105 5.53 -9.18 0.03
CA ARG A 105 5.36 -10.31 0.95
C ARG A 105 6.15 -11.50 0.47
N THR A 106 6.71 -12.27 1.40
CA THR A 106 7.40 -13.51 1.07
C THR A 106 6.45 -14.52 0.42
N LYS A 107 6.99 -15.33 -0.49
CA LYS A 107 6.27 -16.48 -1.09
C LYS A 107 6.62 -17.80 -0.39
N LYS A 108 7.44 -17.78 0.66
CA LYS A 108 7.82 -18.98 1.42
C LYS A 108 6.58 -19.58 2.11
N PRO A 109 6.22 -20.85 1.84
CA PRO A 109 4.98 -21.46 2.35
C PRO A 109 4.86 -21.49 3.88
N THR A 110 6.00 -21.48 4.59
CA THR A 110 6.10 -21.48 6.05
C THR A 110 5.38 -20.30 6.71
N HIS A 111 5.20 -19.18 6.01
CA HIS A 111 4.56 -17.97 6.55
C HIS A 111 3.12 -17.77 6.08
N ASN A 112 2.55 -18.69 5.28
CA ASN A 112 1.23 -18.53 4.69
C ASN A 112 0.14 -18.23 5.74
N ALA A 113 0.16 -18.95 6.87
CA ALA A 113 -0.82 -18.76 7.93
C ALA A 113 -0.84 -17.33 8.50
N ALA A 114 0.31 -16.67 8.57
CA ALA A 114 0.42 -15.29 9.07
C ALA A 114 0.09 -14.24 7.99
N LEU A 115 0.14 -14.61 6.71
CA LEU A 115 -0.02 -13.69 5.57
C LEU A 115 -1.43 -13.70 4.98
N ILE A 116 -2.22 -14.75 5.22
CA ILE A 116 -3.61 -14.84 4.73
C ILE A 116 -4.42 -13.67 5.29
N GLY A 117 -5.02 -12.88 4.40
CA GLY A 117 -5.86 -11.72 4.76
C GLY A 117 -5.10 -10.51 5.34
N LEU A 118 -3.82 -10.65 5.69
CA LEU A 118 -3.04 -9.60 6.37
C LEU A 118 -3.08 -8.26 5.63
N ALA A 119 -2.82 -8.29 4.32
CA ALA A 119 -2.74 -7.05 3.55
C ALA A 119 -4.09 -6.35 3.42
N SER A 120 -5.20 -7.10 3.33
CA SER A 120 -6.56 -6.53 3.38
C SER A 120 -6.85 -5.91 4.74
N LYS A 121 -6.53 -6.61 5.84
CA LYS A 121 -6.70 -6.10 7.20
C LYS A 121 -5.91 -4.81 7.44
N ILE A 122 -4.64 -4.79 7.07
CA ILE A 122 -3.81 -3.57 7.16
C ILE A 122 -4.41 -2.44 6.31
N PHE A 123 -4.88 -2.75 5.10
CA PHE A 123 -5.44 -1.73 4.21
C PHE A 123 -6.71 -1.09 4.79
N PHE A 124 -7.71 -1.88 5.17
CA PHE A 124 -9.01 -1.36 5.59
C PHE A 124 -9.06 -0.97 7.06
N HIS A 125 -8.49 -1.80 7.93
CA HIS A 125 -8.63 -1.66 9.39
C HIS A 125 -7.52 -0.81 10.01
N TYR A 126 -6.50 -0.42 9.24
CA TYR A 126 -5.44 0.49 9.69
C TYR A 126 -5.28 1.69 8.77
N LEU A 127 -4.94 1.50 7.49
CA LEU A 127 -4.59 2.60 6.59
C LEU A 127 -5.80 3.48 6.27
N ILE A 128 -6.86 2.91 5.71
CA ILE A 128 -8.09 3.65 5.38
C ILE A 128 -8.71 4.30 6.62
N LYS A 129 -8.75 3.57 7.74
CA LYS A 129 -9.25 4.07 9.03
C LYS A 129 -8.45 5.29 9.55
N SER A 130 -7.13 5.28 9.39
CA SER A 130 -6.26 6.32 9.93
C SER A 130 -6.12 7.54 9.02
N TYR A 131 -6.18 7.33 7.70
CA TYR A 131 -5.76 8.30 6.68
C TYR A 131 -6.88 8.74 5.72
N ASP A 132 -8.07 8.17 5.80
CA ASP A 132 -9.25 8.50 4.97
C ASP A 132 -9.14 8.14 3.50
N VAL A 133 -8.00 8.43 2.87
CA VAL A 133 -7.72 8.26 1.44
C VAL A 133 -6.42 7.49 1.26
N VAL A 134 -6.47 6.43 0.45
CA VAL A 134 -5.29 5.64 0.07
C VAL A 134 -5.27 5.56 -1.45
N ALA A 135 -4.12 5.83 -2.05
CA ALA A 135 -3.92 5.80 -3.49
C ALA A 135 -2.87 4.76 -3.91
N SER A 136 -3.00 4.26 -5.13
CA SER A 136 -1.99 3.39 -5.72
C SER A 136 -0.68 4.11 -5.91
N ASP A 137 0.39 3.33 -6.04
CA ASP A 137 1.60 3.83 -6.67
C ASP A 137 1.41 3.87 -8.19
N VAL A 138 2.42 4.39 -8.88
CA VAL A 138 2.50 4.40 -10.35
C VAL A 138 3.09 3.09 -10.90
N ASN A 139 3.41 2.14 -10.03
CA ASN A 139 4.18 0.97 -10.40
C ASN A 139 3.23 -0.14 -10.87
N GLN A 140 3.19 -0.36 -12.18
CA GLN A 140 2.21 -1.22 -12.84
C GLN A 140 2.70 -2.67 -12.98
N THR A 141 3.15 -3.26 -11.86
CA THR A 141 3.42 -4.70 -11.85
C THR A 141 2.13 -5.50 -11.88
N THR A 142 2.14 -6.71 -12.46
CA THR A 142 0.98 -7.60 -12.44
C THR A 142 0.47 -7.86 -11.03
N GLU A 143 1.38 -8.08 -10.07
CA GLU A 143 1.00 -8.29 -8.67
C GLU A 143 0.37 -7.02 -8.04
N GLY A 144 0.89 -5.83 -8.37
CA GLY A 144 0.34 -4.55 -7.93
C GLY A 144 -1.07 -4.28 -8.48
N MET A 145 -1.28 -4.51 -9.78
CA MET A 145 -2.59 -4.37 -10.42
C MET A 145 -3.61 -5.33 -9.79
N SER A 146 -3.27 -6.61 -9.65
CA SER A 146 -4.15 -7.59 -9.00
C SER A 146 -4.42 -7.26 -7.53
N PHE A 147 -3.42 -6.73 -6.80
CA PHE A 147 -3.61 -6.27 -5.43
C PHE A 147 -4.63 -5.14 -5.36
N TRP A 148 -4.48 -4.11 -6.19
CA TRP A 148 -5.37 -2.95 -6.19
C TRP A 148 -6.78 -3.31 -6.64
N GLN A 149 -6.91 -4.15 -7.68
CA GLN A 149 -8.20 -4.64 -8.12
C GLN A 149 -8.97 -5.37 -7.00
N ALA A 150 -8.28 -6.24 -6.23
CA ALA A 150 -8.89 -6.90 -5.07
C ALA A 150 -9.33 -5.88 -4.00
N ARG A 151 -8.51 -4.85 -3.72
CA ARG A 151 -8.90 -3.79 -2.77
C ARG A 151 -10.08 -2.96 -3.27
N MET A 152 -10.20 -2.72 -4.57
CA MET A 152 -11.34 -2.00 -5.13
C MET A 152 -12.64 -2.79 -4.97
N TYR A 153 -12.63 -4.11 -5.23
CA TYR A 153 -13.79 -4.97 -4.97
C TYR A 153 -14.20 -4.97 -3.49
N GLU A 154 -13.24 -5.17 -2.58
CA GLU A 154 -13.51 -5.13 -1.14
C GLU A 154 -14.02 -3.76 -0.68
N ALA A 155 -13.46 -2.67 -1.20
CA ALA A 155 -13.88 -1.31 -0.85
C ALA A 155 -15.36 -1.06 -1.17
N LEU A 156 -15.86 -1.57 -2.31
CA LEU A 156 -17.27 -1.48 -2.67
C LEU A 156 -18.16 -2.24 -1.68
N GLN A 157 -17.72 -3.41 -1.20
CA GLN A 157 -18.44 -4.17 -0.16
C GLN A 157 -18.49 -3.42 1.18
N TYR A 158 -17.40 -2.71 1.52
CA TYR A 158 -17.34 -1.82 2.68
C TYR A 158 -18.08 -0.48 2.48
N ARG A 159 -18.72 -0.26 1.31
CA ARG A 159 -19.40 1.00 0.94
C ARG A 159 -18.46 2.21 0.99
N LEU A 160 -17.18 1.99 0.70
CA LEU A 160 -16.20 3.04 0.49
C LEU A 160 -16.31 3.59 -0.93
N TYR A 161 -15.77 4.79 -1.13
CA TYR A 161 -15.70 5.40 -2.45
C TYR A 161 -14.46 4.90 -3.20
N VAL A 162 -14.63 4.56 -4.47
CA VAL A 162 -13.54 4.09 -5.34
C VAL A 162 -13.47 4.99 -6.57
N TYR A 163 -12.26 5.39 -6.94
CA TYR A 163 -12.01 6.27 -8.08
C TYR A 163 -10.80 5.83 -8.89
N GLY A 164 -10.82 6.16 -10.18
CA GLY A 164 -9.62 6.35 -10.98
C GLY A 164 -9.33 7.84 -11.13
N TYR A 165 -8.06 8.22 -11.02
CA TYR A 165 -7.63 9.61 -11.09
C TYR A 165 -6.43 9.77 -12.02
N ASP A 166 -6.50 10.68 -12.98
CA ASP A 166 -5.39 11.07 -13.83
C ASP A 166 -4.77 12.38 -13.31
N VAL A 167 -3.56 12.29 -12.76
CA VAL A 167 -2.84 13.39 -12.12
C VAL A 167 -2.48 14.50 -13.12
N MET A 168 -2.35 14.18 -14.40
CA MET A 168 -1.95 15.16 -15.42
C MET A 168 -3.15 15.92 -15.99
N SER A 169 -4.26 15.23 -16.24
CA SER A 169 -5.48 15.87 -16.77
C SER A 169 -6.42 16.39 -15.68
N GLY A 170 -6.30 15.88 -14.45
CA GLY A 170 -7.26 16.09 -13.37
C GLY A 170 -8.55 15.28 -13.51
N GLU A 171 -8.63 14.36 -14.48
CA GLU A 171 -9.83 13.53 -14.70
C GLU A 171 -10.06 12.58 -13.52
N VAL A 172 -11.27 12.65 -12.93
CA VAL A 172 -11.72 11.75 -11.87
C VAL A 172 -12.85 10.87 -12.42
N ARG A 173 -12.70 9.55 -12.28
CA ARG A 173 -13.71 8.55 -12.64
C ARG A 173 -14.16 7.80 -11.40
N GLN A 174 -15.36 8.10 -10.92
CA GLN A 174 -15.96 7.32 -9.85
C GLN A 174 -16.32 5.91 -10.35
N ILE A 175 -16.05 4.91 -9.52
CA ILE A 175 -16.32 3.49 -9.76
C ILE A 175 -17.32 3.05 -8.71
N SER A 176 -18.53 2.72 -9.14
CA SER A 176 -19.69 2.55 -8.25
C SER A 176 -20.11 1.10 -8.05
N ASN A 177 -19.62 0.16 -8.85
CA ASN A 177 -19.97 -1.26 -8.78
C ASN A 177 -18.83 -2.16 -9.29
N GLU A 178 -18.98 -3.46 -9.06
CA GLU A 178 -17.97 -4.48 -9.38
C GLU A 178 -17.69 -4.60 -10.89
N ASP A 179 -18.70 -4.40 -11.75
CA ASP A 179 -18.52 -4.43 -13.20
C ASP A 179 -17.62 -3.27 -13.66
N GLU A 180 -17.81 -2.08 -13.10
CA GLU A 180 -16.99 -0.90 -13.38
C GLU A 180 -15.53 -1.07 -12.94
N VAL A 181 -15.23 -1.88 -11.92
CA VAL A 181 -13.85 -2.20 -11.54
C VAL A 181 -13.12 -2.90 -12.70
N GLY A 182 -13.77 -3.86 -13.35
CA GLY A 182 -13.21 -4.59 -14.49
C GLY A 182 -12.99 -3.67 -15.70
N TYR A 183 -13.95 -2.80 -16.01
CA TYR A 183 -13.79 -1.84 -17.11
C TYR A 183 -12.69 -0.81 -16.84
N CYS A 184 -12.63 -0.30 -15.61
CA CYS A 184 -11.67 0.72 -15.21
C CYS A 184 -10.22 0.20 -15.23
N GLN A 185 -10.00 -1.11 -15.09
CA GLN A 185 -8.67 -1.72 -15.21
C GLN A 185 -7.93 -1.28 -16.49
N SER A 186 -8.62 -1.32 -17.64
CA SER A 186 -8.05 -0.96 -18.94
C SER A 186 -7.72 0.54 -19.09
N TRP A 187 -8.36 1.37 -18.28
CA TRP A 187 -8.09 2.80 -18.20
C TRP A 187 -7.02 3.13 -17.16
N LEU A 188 -6.99 2.46 -16.01
CA LEU A 188 -6.01 2.69 -14.95
C LEU A 188 -4.60 2.23 -15.33
N TRP A 189 -4.48 1.07 -15.98
CA TRP A 189 -3.19 0.44 -16.20
C TRP A 189 -2.98 0.00 -17.66
N GLY A 190 -1.74 0.10 -18.13
CA GLY A 190 -1.34 -0.24 -19.50
C GLY A 190 0.11 0.16 -19.81
N ASN A 191 0.54 -0.13 -21.04
CA ASN A 191 1.96 -0.03 -21.42
C ASN A 191 2.38 1.37 -21.92
N ALA A 192 1.45 2.28 -22.13
CA ALA A 192 1.76 3.63 -22.61
C ALA A 192 2.14 4.57 -21.46
N GLU A 193 2.97 5.57 -21.76
CA GLU A 193 3.52 6.51 -20.76
C GLU A 193 2.44 7.23 -19.93
N HIS A 194 1.30 7.57 -20.54
CA HIS A 194 0.23 8.27 -19.85
C HIS A 194 -0.40 7.48 -18.69
N TYR A 195 -0.30 6.14 -18.69
CA TYR A 195 -0.80 5.32 -17.58
C TYR A 195 0.01 5.55 -16.30
N MET A 196 1.26 6.01 -16.38
CA MET A 196 2.06 6.36 -15.19
C MET A 196 1.49 7.53 -14.41
N ASN A 197 0.56 8.28 -15.00
CA ASN A 197 -0.12 9.41 -14.36
C ASN A 197 -1.45 9.02 -13.73
N ARG A 198 -1.88 7.75 -13.84
CA ARG A 198 -3.18 7.29 -13.36
C ARG A 198 -3.05 6.52 -12.05
N LEU A 199 -3.91 6.84 -11.10
CA LEU A 199 -3.94 6.26 -9.77
C LEU A 199 -5.33 5.67 -9.48
N ALA A 200 -5.34 4.50 -8.85
CA ALA A 200 -6.54 4.02 -8.17
C ALA A 200 -6.62 4.68 -6.79
N ILE A 201 -7.80 5.16 -6.40
CA ILE A 201 -8.03 5.81 -5.11
C ILE A 201 -9.19 5.12 -4.40
N ILE A 202 -8.99 4.81 -3.11
CA ILE A 202 -10.05 4.34 -2.21
C ILE A 202 -10.17 5.35 -1.07
N SER A 203 -11.40 5.77 -0.78
CA SER A 203 -11.67 6.83 0.17
C SER A 203 -12.87 6.53 1.08
N ARG A 204 -12.80 6.97 2.34
CA ARG A 204 -13.94 6.96 3.28
C ARG A 204 -14.93 8.09 3.02
N ILE A 205 -14.50 9.15 2.37
CA ILE A 205 -15.30 10.34 2.07
C ILE A 205 -15.46 10.51 0.56
N ALA A 206 -16.56 11.12 0.12
CA ALA A 206 -16.70 11.51 -1.27
C ALA A 206 -15.65 12.55 -1.62
N LEU A 207 -14.89 12.31 -2.69
CA LEU A 207 -13.95 13.30 -3.22
C LEU A 207 -14.68 14.29 -4.15
N PRO A 208 -14.19 15.53 -4.29
CA PRO A 208 -14.80 16.50 -5.21
C PRO A 208 -14.76 15.99 -6.64
N ASN A 209 -15.90 16.02 -7.34
CA ASN A 209 -15.94 15.83 -8.79
C ASN A 209 -15.87 17.22 -9.42
N ASN A 210 -14.75 17.56 -10.06
CA ASN A 210 -14.64 18.78 -10.87
C ASN A 210 -15.48 18.69 -12.15
#